data_AF-A0A6M3XR04-F1
#
_entry.id   AF-A0A6M3XR04-F1
#
_cell.length_a   1.000
_cell.length_b   1.000
_cell.length_c   1.000
_cell.angle_alpha   90.00
_cell.angle_beta   90.00
_cell.angle_gamma   90.00
#
_symmetry.space_group_name_H-M   'P 1'
#
loop_
_entity.id
_entity.type
_entity.pdbx_description
1 polymer ?
#
loop_
_entity_poly.entity_id
_entity_poly.type
_entity_poly.pdbx_seq_one_letter_code
_entity_poly.pdbx_strand_id
1 'polypeptide(L)'
;MTDGNKLMKVRRDDLWLMLLSMVRYSMGRSSYIVGTTRTALARHGRDLEPHQRAQVVREIREALAERERFGETLGAETDHREWAVCADEVEQMDGE
;
A
#
# COMPACT_ATOMS: atom_id res chain seq x y z
N MET A 1 24.69 -32.08 7.16
CA MET A 1 24.50 -31.19 6.00
C MET A 1 23.23 -30.42 6.26
N THR A 2 23.35 -29.21 6.79
CA THR A 2 22.23 -28.29 7.00
C THR A 2 21.85 -27.72 5.63
N ASP A 3 20.63 -28.00 5.18
CA ASP A 3 20.07 -27.46 3.93
C ASP A 3 20.09 -25.92 4.00
N GLY A 4 21.15 -25.37 3.41
CA GLY A 4 21.38 -23.95 3.31
C GLY A 4 20.34 -23.33 2.39
N ASN A 5 19.61 -22.37 2.96
CA ASN A 5 19.01 -21.26 2.23
C ASN A 5 17.92 -21.63 1.21
N LYS A 6 16.85 -22.28 1.67
CA LYS A 6 15.53 -22.09 1.03
C LYS A 6 15.05 -20.68 1.34
N LEU A 7 15.50 -19.69 0.56
CA LEU A 7 14.78 -18.42 0.45
C LEU A 7 13.36 -18.77 0.05
N MET A 8 12.43 -18.64 1.00
CA MET A 8 11.02 -18.89 0.77
C MET A 8 10.56 -17.89 -0.30
N LYS A 9 10.35 -18.38 -1.53
CA LYS A 9 9.79 -17.55 -2.60
C LYS A 9 8.41 -17.10 -2.12
N VAL A 10 8.25 -15.80 -1.93
CA VAL A 10 6.93 -15.19 -1.68
C VAL A 10 6.02 -15.65 -2.81
N ARG A 11 4.92 -16.32 -2.48
CA ARG A 11 3.95 -16.71 -3.50
C ARG A 11 3.30 -15.45 -4.02
N ARG A 12 2.95 -15.43 -5.32
CA ARG A 12 2.23 -14.30 -5.89
C ARG A 12 0.93 -14.02 -5.12
N ASP A 13 0.28 -15.08 -4.63
CA ASP A 13 -0.92 -15.01 -3.79
C ASP A 13 -0.69 -14.28 -2.46
N ASP A 14 0.53 -14.30 -1.92
CA ASP A 14 0.88 -13.62 -0.66
C ASP A 14 1.18 -12.13 -0.88
N LEU A 15 1.43 -11.71 -2.13
CA LEU A 15 1.80 -10.34 -2.49
C LEU A 15 0.74 -9.33 -2.04
N TRP A 16 -0.54 -9.69 -2.21
CA TRP A 16 -1.65 -8.86 -1.76
C TRP A 16 -1.60 -8.62 -0.25
N LEU A 17 -1.45 -9.68 0.55
CA LEU A 17 -1.40 -9.57 2.01
C LEU A 17 -0.20 -8.76 2.47
N MET A 18 0.95 -8.91 1.80
CA MET A 18 2.15 -8.13 2.08
C MET A 18 1.94 -6.64 1.80
N LEU A 19 1.47 -6.28 0.60
CA LEU A 19 1.23 -4.88 0.23
C LEU A 19 0.16 -4.23 1.12
N LEU A 20 -0.93 -4.96 1.40
CA LEU A 20 -1.99 -4.46 2.28
C LEU A 20 -1.47 -4.23 3.71
N SER A 21 -0.63 -5.13 4.24
CA SER A 21 -0.01 -4.97 5.56
C SER A 21 0.94 -3.78 5.59
N MET A 22 1.72 -3.58 4.52
CA MET A 22 2.60 -2.42 4.38
C MET A 22 1.81 -1.10 4.37
N VAL A 23 0.69 -1.03 3.63
CA VAL A 23 -0.21 0.14 3.62
C VAL A 23 -0.70 0.44 5.02
N ARG A 24 -1.36 -0.52 5.68
CA ARG A 24 -1.87 -0.34 7.06
C ARG A 24 -0.79 0.08 8.05
N TYR A 25 0.40 -0.50 7.94
CA TYR A 25 1.49 -0.16 8.84
C TYR A 25 2.07 1.25 8.59
N SER A 26 2.12 1.69 7.34
CA SER A 26 2.78 2.94 6.93
C SER A 26 1.90 4.18 7.08
N MET A 27 0.57 4.04 7.01
CA MET A 27 -0.35 5.16 7.16
C MET A 27 -0.16 5.89 8.50
N GLY A 28 0.04 7.21 8.45
CA GLY A 28 0.26 8.06 9.62
C GLY A 28 1.65 7.96 10.26
N ARG A 29 2.59 7.21 9.68
CA ARG A 29 3.97 7.12 10.18
C ARG A 29 4.86 8.22 9.58
N SER A 30 5.59 8.93 10.42
CA SER A 30 6.66 9.84 9.98
C SER A 30 7.97 9.09 9.78
N SER A 31 8.07 8.27 8.73
CA SER A 31 9.32 7.59 8.39
C SER A 31 9.40 7.24 6.89
N TYR A 32 10.56 6.73 6.46
CA TYR A 32 10.79 6.31 5.08
C TYR A 32 9.84 5.20 4.60
N ILE A 33 9.10 4.55 5.51
CA ILE A 33 8.20 3.45 5.17
C ILE A 33 7.06 3.90 4.24
N VAL A 34 6.62 5.17 4.30
CA VAL A 34 5.59 5.71 3.41
C VAL A 34 6.07 5.65 1.96
N GLY A 35 7.26 6.19 1.68
CA GLY A 35 7.87 6.15 0.35
C GLY A 35 8.19 4.72 -0.13
N THR A 36 8.64 3.85 0.78
CA THR A 36 8.85 2.42 0.46
C THR A 36 7.54 1.72 0.08
N THR A 37 6.47 1.95 0.83
CA THR A 37 5.14 1.39 0.52
C THR A 37 4.61 1.93 -0.81
N ARG A 38 4.73 3.24 -1.07
CA ARG A 38 4.34 3.82 -2.36
C ARG A 38 5.10 3.18 -3.52
N THR A 39 6.41 3.01 -3.37
CA THR A 39 7.26 2.35 -4.38
C THR A 39 6.83 0.89 -4.61
N ALA A 40 6.52 0.16 -3.54
CA ALA A 40 6.04 -1.22 -3.64
C ALA A 40 4.70 -1.30 -4.40
N LEU A 41 3.76 -0.41 -4.09
CA LEU A 41 2.48 -0.33 -4.81
C LEU A 41 2.65 0.06 -6.29
N ALA A 42 3.58 0.96 -6.63
CA ALA A 42 3.89 1.30 -8.02
C ALA A 42 4.39 0.09 -8.81
N ARG A 43 5.26 -0.71 -8.19
CA ARG A 43 5.91 -1.85 -8.85
C ARG A 43 5.01 -3.07 -8.97
N HIS A 44 4.17 -3.29 -7.97
CA HIS A 44 3.46 -4.55 -7.78
C HIS A 44 1.94 -4.41 -7.75
N GLY A 45 1.39 -3.19 -7.75
CA GLY A 45 -0.06 -2.97 -7.72
C GLY A 45 -0.79 -3.58 -8.92
N ARG A 46 -0.14 -3.60 -10.10
CA ARG A 46 -0.66 -4.25 -11.31
C ARG A 46 -0.74 -5.79 -11.22
N ASP A 47 0.08 -6.39 -10.35
CA ASP A 47 0.08 -7.84 -10.12
C ASP A 47 -1.08 -8.31 -9.22
N LEU A 48 -1.82 -7.36 -8.62
CA LEU A 48 -2.97 -7.66 -7.77
C LEU A 48 -4.20 -7.95 -8.61
N GLU A 49 -5.13 -8.73 -8.09
CA GLU A 49 -6.46 -8.87 -8.67
C GLU A 49 -7.28 -7.56 -8.50
N PRO A 50 -8.28 -7.28 -9.35
CA PRO A 50 -9.08 -6.06 -9.24
C PRO A 50 -9.69 -5.84 -7.84
N HIS A 51 -10.20 -6.89 -7.21
CA HIS A 51 -10.77 -6.81 -5.86
C HIS A 51 -9.72 -6.51 -4.78
N GLN A 52 -8.47 -6.96 -4.99
CA GLN A 52 -7.35 -6.70 -4.08
C GLN A 52 -6.90 -5.25 -4.18
N ARG A 53 -6.82 -4.69 -5.40
CA ARG A 53 -6.57 -3.26 -5.63
C ARG A 53 -7.68 -2.41 -5.00
N ALA A 54 -8.95 -2.77 -5.25
CA ALA A 54 -10.09 -2.07 -4.66
C ALA A 54 -10.03 -2.03 -3.12
N GLN A 55 -9.56 -3.12 -2.49
CA GLN A 55 -9.35 -3.12 -1.04
C GLN A 55 -8.23 -2.19 -0.59
N VAL A 56 -7.08 -2.17 -1.29
CA VAL A 56 -5.98 -1.23 -0.98
C VAL A 56 -6.47 0.21 -1.09
N VAL A 57 -7.16 0.55 -2.19
CA VAL A 57 -7.72 1.89 -2.42
C VAL A 57 -8.69 2.28 -1.32
N ARG A 58 -9.60 1.36 -0.94
CA ARG A 58 -10.56 1.59 0.14
C ARG A 58 -9.87 1.94 1.45
N GLU A 59 -8.86 1.17 1.87
CA GLU A 59 -8.18 1.38 3.15
C GLU A 59 -7.46 2.73 3.20
N ILE A 60 -6.84 3.15 2.09
CA ILE A 60 -6.20 4.47 1.99
C ILE A 60 -7.25 5.57 2.09
N ARG A 61 -8.33 5.48 1.31
CA ARG A 61 -9.41 6.48 1.29
C ARG A 61 -10.13 6.59 2.64
N GLU A 62 -10.38 5.47 3.31
CA GLU A 62 -10.98 5.44 4.65
C GLU A 62 -10.07 6.13 5.68
N ALA A 63 -8.76 5.88 5.65
CA ALA A 63 -7.82 6.52 6.56
C ALA A 63 -7.68 8.03 6.31
N LEU A 64 -7.68 8.46 5.04
CA LEU A 64 -7.69 9.88 4.66
C LEU A 64 -8.95 10.57 5.17
N ALA A 65 -10.12 10.01 4.87
CA ALA A 65 -11.42 10.55 5.26
C ALA A 65 -11.57 10.62 6.78
N GLU A 66 -11.08 9.61 7.51
CA GLU A 66 -11.06 9.61 8.97
C GLU A 66 -10.26 10.81 9.52
N ARG A 67 -9.05 11.04 9.01
CA ARG A 67 -8.20 12.16 9.46
C ARG A 67 -8.78 13.52 9.10
N GLU A 68 -9.28 13.66 7.87
CA GLU A 68 -9.94 14.89 7.41
C GLU A 68 -11.16 15.24 8.26
N ARG A 69 -11.93 14.23 8.70
CA ARG A 69 -13.08 14.44 9.60
C ARG A 69 -12.69 15.09 10.93
N PHE A 70 -11.47 14.87 11.40
CA PHE A 70 -10.92 15.50 12.60
C PHE A 70 -10.12 16.78 12.31
N GLY A 71 -10.05 17.22 11.04
CA GLY A 71 -9.23 18.36 10.64
C GLY A 71 -7.73 18.08 10.69
N GLU A 72 -7.34 16.80 10.61
CA GLU A 72 -5.96 16.34 10.67
C GLU A 72 -5.47 15.82 9.31
N THR A 73 -4.15 15.71 9.14
CA THR A 73 -3.52 15.05 8.00
C THR A 73 -3.16 13.59 8.33
N LEU A 74 -3.11 12.74 7.30
CA LEU A 74 -2.62 11.37 7.44
C LEU A 74 -1.09 11.37 7.33
N GLY A 75 -0.41 11.59 8.46
CA GLY A 75 1.03 11.86 8.46
C GLY A 75 1.31 13.35 8.23
N ALA A 76 2.42 13.68 7.56
CA ALA A 76 2.66 15.06 7.14
C ALA A 76 1.73 15.47 5.98
N GLU A 77 1.61 16.77 5.70
CA GLU A 77 0.78 17.27 4.60
C GLU A 77 1.18 16.66 3.24
N THR A 78 2.47 16.51 2.99
CA THR A 78 2.98 15.82 1.79
C THR A 78 2.54 14.36 1.76
N ASP A 79 2.70 13.63 2.86
CA ASP A 79 2.30 12.20 2.92
C ASP A 79 0.80 12.03 2.65
N HIS A 80 -0.02 12.90 3.23
CA HIS A 80 -1.46 12.89 3.03
C HIS A 80 -1.84 13.07 1.54
N ARG A 81 -1.21 14.03 0.84
CA ARG A 81 -1.41 14.21 -0.60
C ARG A 81 -0.92 13.01 -1.40
N GLU A 82 0.25 12.46 -1.07
CA GLU A 82 0.82 11.29 -1.75
C GLU A 82 -0.05 10.04 -1.57
N TRP A 83 -0.69 9.86 -0.41
CA TRP A 83 -1.66 8.79 -0.21
C TRP A 83 -2.89 8.94 -1.13
N ALA A 84 -3.41 10.16 -1.29
CA ALA A 84 -4.54 10.39 -2.20
C ALA A 84 -4.16 10.07 -3.65
N VAL A 85 -3.02 10.58 -4.13
CA VAL A 85 -2.50 10.28 -5.48
C VAL A 85 -2.26 8.77 -5.65
N CYS A 86 -1.66 8.12 -4.65
CA CYS A 86 -1.42 6.68 -4.69
C CYS A 86 -2.71 5.88 -4.83
N ALA A 87 -3.78 6.28 -4.15
CA ALA A 87 -5.07 5.59 -4.24
C ALA A 87 -5.64 5.68 -5.66
N ASP A 88 -5.58 6.86 -6.28
CA ASP A 88 -6.05 7.09 -7.65
C ASP A 88 -5.21 6.31 -8.67
N GLU A 89 -3.88 6.29 -8.51
CA GLU A 89 -2.99 5.53 -9.37
C GLU A 89 -3.26 4.02 -9.28
N VAL A 90 -3.48 3.48 -8.08
CA VAL A 90 -3.79 2.05 -7.87
C VAL A 90 -5.17 1.70 -8.42
N GLU A 91 -6.15 2.59 -8.30
CA GLU A 91 -7.49 2.40 -8.87
C GLU A 91 -7.44 2.28 -10.40
N GLN A 92 -6.55 3.03 -11.05
CA GLN A 92 -6.37 3.07 -12.50
C GLN A 92 -5.43 1.96 -13.04
N MET A 93 -4.87 1.12 -12.18
CA MET A 93 -4.08 -0.02 -12.62
C MET A 93 -5.01 -1.09 -13.20
N ASP A 94 -5.16 -1.14 -14.51
CA ASP A 94 -5.82 -2.26 -15.19
C ASP A 94 -4.92 -3.52 -15.13
N GLY A 95 -5.55 -4.69 -14.97
CA GLY A 95 -4.85 -5.97 -15.08
C GLY A 95 -4.77 -6.35 -16.56
N GLU A 96 -3.55 -6.51 -17.08
CA GLU A 96 -3.30 -7.07 -18.42
C GLU A 96 -3.66 -8.56 -18.49
#